data_AF-A0A0S8AFS7-F1
#
_entry.id   AF-A0A0S8AFS7-F1
#
_cell.length_a   1.000
_cell.length_b   1.000
_cell.length_c   1.000
_cell.angle_alpha   90.00
_cell.angle_beta   90.00
_cell.angle_gamma   90.00
#
_symmetry.space_group_name_H-M   'P 1'
#
loop_
_entity.id
_entity.type
_entity.pdbx_description
1 polymer ?
#
loop_
_entity_poly.entity_id
_entity_poly.type
_entity_poly.pdbx_seq_one_letter_code
_entity_poly.pdbx_strand_id
1 'polypeptide(L)' 'MLYLFILISYLVGSIPTGLVLAKATGVDIRKAGSGNIGATNVTRLLGK' A
#
# COMPACT_ATOMS: atom_id res chain seq x y z
N MET A 1 -18.78 20.10 7.77
CA MET A 1 -19.00 18.82 7.06
C MET A 1 -17.85 18.50 6.09
N LEU A 2 -17.54 19.38 5.12
CA LEU A 2 -16.46 19.14 4.14
C LEU A 2 -15.10 18.82 4.78
N TYR A 3 -14.66 19.61 5.78
CA TYR A 3 -13.39 19.37 6.48
C TYR A 3 -13.34 18.00 7.19
N LEU A 4 -14.47 17.51 7.70
CA LEU A 4 -14.55 16.19 8.31
C LEU A 4 -14.32 15.09 7.26
N PHE A 5 -14.94 15.23 6.08
CA PHE A 5 -14.72 14.30 4.97
C PHE A 5 -13.27 14.31 4.46
N ILE A 6 -12.64 15.49 4.37
CA ILE A 6 -11.22 15.62 4.00
C ILE A 6 -10.32 14.91 5.02
N LEU A 7 -10.60 15.11 6.31
CA LEU A 7 -9.81 14.46 7.37
C LEU A 7 -9.95 12.94 7.31
N ILE A 8 -11.17 12.43 7.18
CA ILE A 8 -11.43 10.98 7.11
C ILE A 8 -10.80 10.38 5.85
N SER A 9 -10.94 11.01 4.69
CA SER A 9 -10.36 10.49 3.45
C SER A 9 -8.83 10.49 3.48
N TYR A 10 -8.22 11.51 4.08
CA TYR A 10 -6.78 11.54 4.29
C TYR A 10 -6.31 10.41 5.21
N LEU A 11 -6.99 10.19 6.34
CA LEU A 11 -6.62 9.14 7.30
C LEU A 11 -6.77 7.74 6.68
N VAL A 12 -7.87 7.49 5.97
CA VAL A 12 -8.12 6.19 5.30
C VAL A 12 -7.16 5.98 4.12
N GLY A 13 -6.92 7.01 3.30
CA GLY A 13 -6.04 6.94 2.13
C GLY A 13 -4.55 6.85 2.49
N SER A 14 -4.17 7.30 3.69
CA SER A 14 -2.78 7.22 4.17
C SER A 14 -2.37 5.83 4.64
N ILE A 15 -3.29 4.85 4.66
CA ILE A 15 -2.97 3.47 5.02
C ILE A 15 -2.16 2.85 3.87
N PRO A 16 -0.91 2.40 4.10
CA PRO A 16 -0.05 1.84 3.05
C PRO A 16 -0.44 0.39 2.75
N THR A 17 -1.61 0.18 2.16
CA THR A 17 -2.23 -1.14 1.91
C THR A 17 -1.32 -2.10 1.16
N GLY A 18 -0.58 -1.62 0.15
CA GLY A 18 0.38 -2.45 -0.59
C GLY A 18 1.51 -3.00 0.28
N LEU A 19 2.03 -2.19 1.22
CA LEU A 19 3.05 -2.63 2.17
C LEU A 19 2.48 -3.59 3.21
N VAL A 20 1.27 -3.33 3.69
CA VAL A 20 0.58 -4.21 4.66
C VAL A 20 0.33 -5.59 4.05
N LEU A 21 -0.22 -5.63 2.83
CA LEU A 21 -0.50 -6.88 2.13
C LEU A 21 0.77 -7.69 1.87
N ALA A 22 1.83 -7.01 1.43
CA ALA A 22 3.10 -7.68 1.19
C ALA A 22 3.78 -8.22 2.45
N LYS A 23 3.73 -7.47 3.54
CA LYS A 23 4.20 -7.98 4.83
C LYS A 23 3.39 -9.19 5.29
N ALA A 24 2.08 -9.21 5.03
CA ALA A 24 1.23 -10.35 5.38
C ALA A 24 1.58 -11.63 4.61
N THR A 25 2.18 -11.51 3.41
CA THR A 25 2.69 -12.65 2.63
C THR A 25 4.17 -12.98 2.92
N GLY A 26 4.80 -12.28 3.88
CA GLY A 26 6.21 -12.49 4.24
C GLY A 26 7.21 -11.84 3.28
N VAL A 27 6.75 -11.03 2.33
CA VAL A 27 7.62 -10.36 1.34
C VAL A 27 7.83 -8.90 1.72
N ASP A 28 9.10 -8.50 1.85
CA ASP A 28 9.45 -7.09 1.96
C ASP A 28 9.54 -6.44 0.57
N ILE A 29 8.42 -5.86 0.10
CA ILE A 29 8.35 -5.18 -1.21
C ILE A 29 9.28 -3.98 -1.35
N ARG A 30 9.83 -3.44 -0.26
CA ARG A 30 10.81 -2.35 -0.33
C ARG A 30 12.19 -2.85 -0.75
N LYS A 31 12.46 -4.14 -0.57
CA LYS A 31 13.71 -4.81 -0.94
C LYS A 31 13.61 -5.67 -2.19
N ALA A 32 12.44 -5.68 -2.85
CA ALA A 32 12.15 -6.51 -4.00
C ALA A 32 11.48 -5.71 -5.12
N GLY A 33 11.67 -6.16 -6.37
CA GLY A 33 11.12 -5.51 -7.55
C GLY A 33 11.63 -4.07 -7.70
N SER A 34 10.73 -3.10 -7.86
CA SER A 34 11.10 -1.68 -7.98
C SER A 34 11.28 -0.97 -6.63
N GLY A 35 11.07 -1.65 -5.51
CA GLY A 35 11.14 -1.07 -4.16
C GLY A 35 9.96 -0.15 -3.76
N ASN A 36 9.05 0.17 -4.69
CA ASN A 36 7.88 0.99 -4.42
C ASN A 36 6.77 0.19 -3.72
N ILE A 37 5.98 0.85 -2.87
CA ILE A 37 4.85 0.23 -2.15
C ILE A 37 3.54 0.19 -2.95
N GLY A 38 3.55 0.76 -4.16
CA GLY A 38 2.36 0.87 -5.01
C GLY A 38 1.89 -0.46 -5.58
N ALA A 39 0.65 -0.47 -6.06
CA ALA A 39 -0.01 -1.66 -6.60
C ALA A 39 0.82 -2.37 -7.68
N THR A 40 1.48 -1.63 -8.57
CA THR A 40 2.31 -2.23 -9.64
C THR A 40 3.42 -3.13 -9.11
N ASN A 41 4.10 -2.75 -8.02
CA ASN A 41 5.18 -3.58 -7.48
C ASN A 41 4.61 -4.77 -6.68
N VAL A 42 3.50 -4.55 -5.98
CA VAL A 42 2.76 -5.62 -5.29
C VAL A 42 2.31 -6.68 -6.30
N THR A 43 1.66 -6.28 -7.40
CA THR A 43 1.24 -7.21 -8.47
C THR A 43 2.44 -7.89 -9.12
N ARG A 44 3.57 -7.20 -9.32
CA ARG A 44 4.77 -7.83 -9.88
C ARG A 44 5.34 -8.95 -8.98
N LEU A 45 5.27 -8.77 -7.67
CA LEU A 45 5.89 -9.69 -6.70
C LEU A 45 4.92 -10.75 -6.17
N LEU A 46 3.63 -10.43 -6.11
CA LEU A 46 2.60 -11.25 -5.46
C LEU A 46 1.40 -11.55 -6.38
N GLY A 47 1.29 -10.86 -7.52
CA GLY A 47 0.30 -11.17 -8.54
C GLY A 47 0.74 -12.41 -9.31
N LYS A 48 -0.09 -13.44 -9.29
CA LYS A 48 0.01 -14.57 -10.22
C LYS A 48 -0.40 -14.14 -11.62
#